data_AF-A0A5N8WJS2-F1
#
_entry.id   AF-A0A5N8WJS2-F1
#
_cell.length_a   1.000
_cell.length_b   1.000
_cell.length_c   1.000
_cell.angle_alpha   90.00
_cell.angle_beta   90.00
_cell.angle_gamma   90.00
#
_symmetry.space_group_name_H-M   'P 1'
#
loop_
_entity.id
_entity.type
_entity.pdbx_description
1 polymer ?
#
loop_
_entity_poly.entity_id
_entity_poly.type
_entity_poly.pdbx_seq_one_letter_code
_entity_poly.pdbx_strand_id
1 'polypeptide(L)'
;MEEPEPAESPRAAFAAALTRLRRRVPDLSDEALARRASRTALPSGRRASVNARRLGEWLSGRSVPRDFHAVVALVHAVESLAGPADPRSSIAGWERLWRAAYEDRAPAVPAPRIAADRAGGIADEVVIGRPPSDAASLRERAALSSAIDVALRDDAVREVVLTG
;
A
#
# COMPACT_ATOMS: atom_id res chain seq x y z
N MET A 1 -14.63 -29.34 -23.73
CA MET A 1 -14.17 -28.99 -22.38
C MET A 1 -13.31 -27.76 -22.57
N GLU A 2 -13.94 -26.59 -22.59
CA GLU A 2 -13.22 -25.32 -22.72
C GLU A 2 -12.49 -25.09 -21.39
N GLU A 3 -11.15 -25.08 -21.43
CA GLU A 3 -10.35 -24.63 -20.30
C GLU A 3 -10.69 -23.16 -20.03
N PRO A 4 -11.03 -22.77 -18.79
CA PRO A 4 -11.21 -21.37 -18.48
C PRO A 4 -9.88 -20.65 -18.71
N GLU A 5 -9.87 -19.70 -19.66
CA GLU A 5 -8.80 -18.71 -19.81
C GLU A 5 -8.38 -18.23 -18.42
N PRO A 6 -7.09 -18.29 -18.06
CA PRO A 6 -6.66 -17.88 -16.73
C PRO A 6 -7.03 -16.40 -16.58
N ALA A 7 -8.01 -16.13 -15.72
CA ALA A 7 -8.45 -14.77 -15.42
C ALA A 7 -7.20 -13.92 -15.13
N GLU A 8 -7.01 -12.84 -15.90
CA GLU A 8 -5.83 -12.00 -15.81
C GLU A 8 -5.59 -11.62 -14.33
N SER A 9 -4.42 -11.96 -13.79
CA SER A 9 -4.14 -11.69 -12.37
C SER A 9 -4.40 -10.21 -12.04
N PRO A 10 -5.00 -9.87 -10.88
CA PRO A 10 -5.32 -8.48 -10.52
C PRO A 10 -4.11 -7.54 -10.65
N ARG A 11 -2.93 -8.07 -10.33
CA ARG A 11 -1.65 -7.40 -10.47
C ARG A 11 -1.24 -7.14 -11.92
N ALA A 12 -1.46 -8.09 -12.82
CA ALA A 12 -1.24 -7.89 -14.25
C ALA A 12 -2.19 -6.83 -14.82
N ALA A 13 -3.47 -6.88 -14.47
CA ALA A 13 -4.46 -5.90 -14.90
C ALA A 13 -4.09 -4.47 -14.45
N PHE A 14 -3.63 -4.31 -13.21
CA PHE A 14 -3.14 -3.02 -12.70
C PHE A 14 -1.88 -2.53 -13.44
N ALA A 15 -0.91 -3.41 -13.68
CA ALA A 15 0.31 -3.07 -14.43
C ALA A 15 0.01 -2.69 -15.90
N ALA A 16 -0.93 -3.39 -16.53
CA ALA A 16 -1.42 -3.08 -17.87
C ALA A 16 -2.08 -1.70 -17.93
N ALA A 17 -2.90 -1.36 -16.92
CA ALA A 17 -3.50 -0.03 -16.80
C ALA A 17 -2.42 1.06 -16.64
N LEU A 18 -1.43 0.86 -15.77
CA LEU A 18 -0.31 1.80 -15.60
C LEU A 18 0.50 1.97 -16.90
N THR A 19 0.72 0.88 -17.63
CA THR A 19 1.41 0.91 -18.92
C THR A 19 0.63 1.72 -19.96
N ARG A 20 -0.69 1.56 -20.01
CA ARG A 20 -1.55 2.40 -20.88
C ARG A 20 -1.49 3.87 -20.49
N LEU A 21 -1.51 4.20 -19.20
CA LEU A 21 -1.34 5.57 -18.71
C LEU A 21 0.02 6.15 -19.14
N ARG A 22 1.11 5.39 -18.96
CA ARG A 22 2.47 5.78 -19.32
C ARG A 22 2.65 6.07 -20.81
N ARG A 23 1.98 5.30 -21.67
CA ARG A 23 2.01 5.47 -23.14
C ARG A 23 1.39 6.78 -23.62
N ARG A 24 0.64 7.50 -22.78
CA ARG A 24 0.10 8.83 -23.12
C ARG A 24 1.16 9.93 -23.15
N VAL A 25 2.33 9.68 -22.56
CA VAL A 25 3.47 10.63 -22.51
C VAL A 25 4.74 9.95 -23.00
N PRO A 26 4.81 9.49 -24.26
CA PRO A 26 5.91 8.67 -24.76
C PRO A 26 7.27 9.38 -24.69
N ASP A 27 7.29 10.70 -24.84
CA ASP A 27 8.51 11.52 -24.92
C ASP A 27 9.22 11.69 -23.58
N LEU A 28 8.57 11.36 -22.46
CA LEU A 28 9.21 11.43 -21.14
C LEU A 28 9.85 10.11 -20.77
N SER A 29 11.02 10.17 -20.12
CA SER A 29 11.58 9.00 -19.45
C SER A 29 10.80 8.67 -18.16
N ASP A 30 10.89 7.43 -17.70
CA ASP A 30 10.27 7.00 -16.44
C ASP A 30 10.79 7.80 -15.24
N GLU A 31 12.06 8.21 -15.30
CA GLU A 31 12.68 9.06 -14.29
C GLU A 31 12.11 10.48 -14.30
N ALA A 32 11.93 11.08 -15.48
CA ALA A 32 11.29 12.39 -15.61
C ALA A 32 9.84 12.36 -15.13
N LEU A 33 9.10 11.29 -15.45
CA LEU A 33 7.73 11.10 -14.99
C LEU A 33 7.66 10.91 -13.47
N ALA A 34 8.52 10.08 -12.88
CA ALA A 34 8.59 9.87 -11.45
C ALA A 34 8.94 11.17 -10.68
N ARG A 35 9.89 11.96 -11.20
CA ARG A 35 10.23 13.29 -10.66
C ARG A 35 9.06 14.27 -10.76
N ARG A 36 8.26 14.19 -11.82
CA ARG A 36 7.08 15.05 -11.99
C ARG A 36 5.99 14.65 -11.01
N ALA A 37 5.64 13.37 -10.94
CA ALA A 37 4.67 12.82 -9.99
C ALA A 37 5.04 13.18 -8.55
N SER A 38 6.32 13.11 -8.18
CA SER A 38 6.78 13.48 -6.84
C SER A 38 6.60 14.97 -6.51
N ARG A 39 6.50 15.84 -7.51
CA ARG A 39 6.27 17.29 -7.35
C ARG A 39 4.79 17.66 -7.46
N THR A 40 3.95 16.78 -7.97
CA THR A 40 2.50 16.98 -8.07
C THR A 40 1.89 17.09 -6.67
N ALA A 41 1.22 18.21 -6.41
CA ALA A 41 0.42 18.38 -5.19
C ALA A 41 -0.90 17.62 -5.33
N LEU A 42 -1.23 16.82 -4.32
CA LEU A 42 -2.51 16.12 -4.24
C LEU A 42 -3.59 17.06 -3.71
N PRO A 43 -4.88 16.78 -3.93
CA PRO A 43 -5.98 17.56 -3.35
C PRO A 43 -5.92 17.67 -1.82
N SER A 44 -5.29 16.69 -1.15
CA SER A 44 -5.03 16.70 0.29
C SER A 44 -3.90 17.65 0.72
N GLY A 45 -3.25 18.36 -0.20
CA GLY A 45 -2.06 19.17 0.04
C GLY A 45 -0.76 18.36 0.22
N ARG A 46 -0.86 17.04 0.31
CA ARG A 46 0.29 16.13 0.45
C ARG A 46 0.99 15.90 -0.89
N ARG A 47 2.23 15.41 -0.81
CA ARG A 47 3.01 14.90 -1.95
C ARG A 47 3.32 13.43 -1.74
N ALA A 48 3.30 12.66 -2.82
CA ALA A 48 3.71 11.27 -2.80
C ALA A 48 5.13 11.12 -3.35
N SER A 49 5.98 10.34 -2.70
CA SER A 49 7.31 10.03 -3.23
C SER A 49 7.20 8.92 -4.28
N VAL A 50 7.58 9.21 -5.53
CA VAL A 50 7.62 8.25 -6.64
C VAL A 50 9.07 8.12 -7.13
N ASN A 51 9.63 6.91 -7.02
CA ASN A 51 10.97 6.59 -7.49
C ASN A 51 10.92 5.90 -8.86
N ALA A 52 11.81 6.27 -9.78
CA ALA A 52 11.89 5.72 -11.13
C ALA A 52 12.03 4.19 -11.18
N ARG A 53 12.86 3.62 -10.29
CA ARG A 53 13.02 2.16 -10.17
C ARG A 53 11.72 1.49 -9.75
N ARG A 54 11.01 2.06 -8.77
CA ARG A 54 9.71 1.55 -8.31
C ARG A 54 8.66 1.67 -9.40
N LEU A 55 8.64 2.78 -10.14
CA LEU A 55 7.75 2.96 -11.28
C LEU A 55 7.97 1.86 -12.34
N GLY A 56 9.23 1.55 -12.69
CA GLY A 56 9.56 0.45 -13.59
C GLY A 56 9.12 -0.93 -13.06
N GLU A 57 9.20 -1.16 -11.75
CA GLU A 57 8.65 -2.36 -11.12
C GLU A 57 7.12 -2.41 -11.21
N TRP A 58 6.42 -1.28 -11.05
CA TRP A 58 4.95 -1.22 -11.15
C TRP A 58 4.47 -1.47 -12.58
N LEU A 59 5.13 -0.85 -13.56
CA LEU A 59 4.82 -1.02 -14.99
C LEU A 59 5.03 -2.46 -15.47
N SER A 60 6.04 -3.14 -14.93
CA SER A 60 6.30 -4.57 -15.22
C SER A 60 5.48 -5.52 -14.36
N GLY A 61 4.60 -5.02 -13.49
CA GLY A 61 3.84 -5.84 -12.56
C GLY A 61 4.72 -6.60 -11.56
N ARG A 62 5.96 -6.17 -11.30
CA ARG A 62 6.88 -6.75 -10.30
C ARG A 62 6.65 -6.23 -8.88
N SER A 63 5.95 -5.11 -8.72
CA SER A 63 5.45 -4.67 -7.42
C SER A 63 4.19 -3.82 -7.58
N VAL A 64 3.50 -3.56 -6.48
CA VAL A 64 2.33 -2.67 -6.41
C VAL A 64 2.68 -1.53 -5.45
N PRO A 65 2.30 -0.26 -5.75
CA PRO A 65 2.48 0.85 -4.82
C PRO A 65 1.87 0.54 -3.45
N ARG A 66 2.58 0.89 -2.37
CA ARG A 66 2.05 0.72 -1.00
C ARG A 66 1.02 1.78 -0.63
N ASP A 67 1.10 2.95 -1.25
CA ASP A 67 0.24 4.08 -1.00
C ASP A 67 -0.46 4.47 -2.31
N PHE A 68 -1.78 4.57 -2.26
CA PHE A 68 -2.60 4.98 -3.39
C PHE A 68 -2.29 6.41 -3.84
N HIS A 69 -1.81 7.28 -2.94
CA HIS A 69 -1.38 8.64 -3.29
C HIS A 69 -0.28 8.67 -4.37
N ALA A 70 0.57 7.64 -4.46
CA ALA A 70 1.55 7.53 -5.54
C ALA A 70 0.90 7.31 -6.90
N VAL A 71 -0.22 6.56 -6.95
CA VAL A 71 -1.01 6.34 -8.17
C VAL A 71 -1.70 7.65 -8.58
N VAL A 72 -2.35 8.33 -7.62
CA VAL A 72 -3.01 9.62 -7.87
C VAL A 72 -2.02 10.67 -8.39
N ALA A 73 -0.83 10.75 -7.79
CA ALA A 73 0.23 11.65 -8.23
C ALA A 73 0.70 11.37 -9.67
N LEU A 74 0.79 10.10 -10.06
CA LEU A 74 1.12 9.68 -11.42
C LEU A 74 0.02 10.06 -12.42
N VAL A 75 -1.25 9.78 -12.08
CA VAL A 75 -2.40 10.11 -12.91
C VAL A 75 -2.42 11.62 -13.18
N HIS A 76 -2.36 12.44 -12.13
CA HIS A 76 -2.34 13.90 -12.28
C HIS A 76 -1.10 14.41 -13.02
N ALA A 77 0.07 13.80 -12.81
CA ALA A 77 1.27 14.18 -13.56
C ALA A 77 1.10 13.95 -15.07
N VAL A 78 0.49 12.84 -15.47
CA VAL A 78 0.19 12.53 -16.87
C VAL A 78 -0.93 13.43 -17.40
N GLU A 79 -1.99 13.65 -16.62
CA GLU A 79 -3.11 14.52 -17.02
C GLU A 79 -2.66 15.97 -17.23
N SER A 80 -1.71 16.46 -16.43
CA SER A 80 -1.11 17.79 -16.60
C SER A 80 -0.36 17.97 -17.93
N LEU A 81 -0.02 16.88 -18.62
CA LEU A 81 0.75 16.89 -19.87
C LEU A 81 -0.08 16.48 -21.08
N ALA A 82 -0.92 15.46 -20.92
CA ALA A 82 -1.66 14.81 -22.00
C ALA A 82 -3.18 15.06 -21.93
N GLY A 83 -3.63 15.97 -21.05
CA GLY A 83 -5.03 16.26 -20.79
C GLY A 83 -5.71 15.22 -19.89
N PRO A 84 -6.97 15.47 -19.47
CA PRO A 84 -7.72 14.56 -18.60
C PRO A 84 -7.78 13.14 -19.19
N ALA A 85 -7.73 12.12 -18.34
CA ALA A 85 -7.96 10.75 -18.78
C ALA A 85 -9.42 10.51 -19.18
N ASP A 86 -9.68 9.43 -19.93
CA ASP A 86 -11.04 8.92 -20.19
C ASP A 86 -11.80 8.86 -18.85
N PRO A 87 -13.07 9.31 -18.76
CA PRO A 87 -13.92 9.16 -17.57
C PRO A 87 -13.91 7.74 -16.96
N ARG A 88 -13.72 6.70 -17.79
CA ARG A 88 -13.56 5.30 -17.34
C ARG A 88 -12.30 5.07 -16.49
N SER A 89 -11.30 5.94 -16.64
CA SER A 89 -10.04 6.01 -15.88
C SER A 89 -10.13 7.02 -14.72
N SER A 90 -11.30 7.18 -14.11
CA SER A 90 -11.47 8.00 -12.91
C SER A 90 -10.59 7.51 -11.75
N ILE A 91 -10.32 8.39 -10.79
CA ILE A 91 -9.57 8.05 -9.56
C ILE A 91 -10.21 6.86 -8.83
N ALA A 92 -11.54 6.76 -8.80
CA ALA A 92 -12.24 5.61 -8.23
C ALA A 92 -11.98 4.30 -8.99
N GLY A 93 -11.81 4.36 -10.32
CA GLY A 93 -11.40 3.22 -11.13
C GLY A 93 -9.97 2.77 -10.81
N TRP A 94 -9.05 3.73 -10.66
CA TRP A 94 -7.67 3.48 -10.22
C TRP A 94 -7.61 2.86 -8.83
N GLU A 95 -8.45 3.32 -7.91
CA GLU A 95 -8.51 2.81 -6.55
C GLU A 95 -8.94 1.34 -6.52
N ARG A 96 -9.95 0.96 -7.32
CA ARG A 96 -10.39 -0.44 -7.43
C ARG A 96 -9.29 -1.35 -7.98
N LEU A 97 -8.63 -0.94 -9.07
CA LEU A 97 -7.53 -1.71 -9.66
C LEU A 97 -6.36 -1.86 -8.69
N TRP A 98 -5.98 -0.76 -8.02
CA TRP A 98 -4.91 -0.77 -7.03
C TRP A 98 -5.25 -1.67 -5.85
N ARG A 99 -6.47 -1.57 -5.29
CA ARG A 99 -6.92 -2.37 -4.15
C ARG A 99 -6.90 -3.86 -4.48
N ALA A 100 -7.44 -4.27 -5.63
CA ALA A 100 -7.41 -5.66 -6.08
C ALA A 100 -5.97 -6.19 -6.25
N ALA A 101 -5.07 -5.41 -6.85
CA ALA A 101 -3.66 -5.78 -7.00
C ALA A 101 -2.89 -5.79 -5.66
N TYR A 102 -3.27 -4.93 -4.72
CA TYR A 102 -2.63 -4.83 -3.41
C TYR A 102 -3.07 -5.96 -2.47
N GLU A 103 -4.34 -6.37 -2.55
CA GLU A 103 -4.90 -7.52 -1.84
C GLU A 103 -4.31 -8.84 -2.36
N ASP A 104 -4.18 -8.99 -3.68
CA ASP A 104 -3.48 -10.13 -4.32
C ASP A 104 -2.01 -10.25 -3.90
N ARG A 105 -1.37 -9.11 -3.56
CA ARG A 105 0.01 -9.06 -3.05
C ARG A 105 0.11 -9.44 -1.57
N ALA A 106 -0.96 -9.28 -0.78
CA ALA A 106 -0.93 -9.55 0.64
C ALA A 106 -0.92 -11.08 0.86
N PRO A 107 -0.03 -11.66 1.70
CA PRO A 107 -0.35 -12.96 2.26
C PRO A 107 -1.70 -12.81 2.95
N ALA A 108 -2.66 -13.69 2.62
CA ALA A 108 -4.03 -13.63 3.11
C ALA A 108 -4.03 -13.25 4.59
N VAL A 109 -4.39 -12.00 4.90
CA VAL A 109 -4.71 -11.61 6.27
C VAL A 109 -5.91 -12.49 6.61
N PRO A 110 -5.87 -13.32 7.66
CA PRO A 110 -7.03 -14.11 8.02
C PRO A 110 -8.18 -13.14 8.21
N ALA A 111 -9.30 -13.36 7.51
CA ALA A 111 -10.51 -12.60 7.76
C ALA A 111 -10.80 -12.64 9.27
N PRO A 112 -11.23 -11.53 9.89
CA PRO A 112 -11.62 -11.56 11.29
C PRO A 112 -12.69 -12.64 11.43
N ARG A 113 -12.37 -13.74 12.13
CA ARG A 113 -13.38 -14.74 12.48
C ARG A 113 -14.37 -14.03 13.39
N ILE A 114 -15.51 -13.67 12.84
CA ILE A 114 -16.69 -13.35 13.63
C ILE A 114 -16.91 -14.56 14.54
N ALA A 115 -16.82 -14.31 15.84
CA ALA A 115 -16.92 -15.31 16.88
C ALA A 115 -18.18 -16.16 16.68
N ALA A 116 -17.99 -17.42 16.30
CA ALA A 116 -18.99 -18.47 16.40
C ALA A 116 -18.44 -19.53 17.35
N ASP A 117 -18.93 -19.42 18.57
CA ASP A 117 -19.20 -20.45 19.56
C ASP A 117 -18.09 -21.43 20.00
N ARG A 118 -17.87 -21.37 21.32
CA ARG A 118 -17.60 -22.46 22.27
C ARG A 118 -16.43 -23.42 22.06
N ALA A 119 -15.74 -23.58 23.19
CA ALA A 119 -14.87 -24.67 23.60
C ALA A 119 -13.39 -24.57 23.17
N GLY A 120 -12.57 -24.13 24.12
CA GLY A 120 -11.31 -24.80 24.44
C GLY A 120 -10.08 -24.35 23.67
N GLY A 121 -9.31 -23.44 24.28
CA GLY A 121 -7.90 -23.21 23.95
C GLY A 121 -7.67 -21.96 23.11
N ILE A 122 -7.40 -20.84 23.79
CA ILE A 122 -7.04 -19.59 23.12
C ILE A 122 -5.52 -19.50 23.15
N ALA A 123 -4.90 -19.72 21.99
CA ALA A 123 -3.51 -19.36 21.76
C ALA A 123 -3.44 -17.83 21.72
N ASP A 124 -2.61 -17.25 22.59
CA ASP A 124 -2.37 -15.80 22.66
C ASP A 124 -1.81 -15.28 21.34
N GLU A 125 -2.60 -14.48 20.65
CA GLU A 125 -2.18 -13.74 19.46
C GLU A 125 -1.60 -12.39 19.90
N VAL A 126 -0.27 -12.30 19.94
CA VAL A 126 0.43 -11.03 20.22
C VAL A 126 0.48 -10.19 18.93
N VAL A 127 -0.34 -9.14 18.88
CA VAL A 127 -0.38 -8.18 17.77
C VAL A 127 0.58 -7.01 18.05
N ILE A 128 1.66 -6.90 17.28
CA ILE A 128 2.62 -5.79 17.41
C ILE A 128 2.29 -4.70 16.37
N GLY A 129 1.89 -3.52 16.85
CA GLY A 129 1.61 -2.34 16.02
C GLY A 129 2.84 -1.72 15.33
N ARG A 130 2.59 -0.89 14.31
CA ARG A 130 3.59 -0.24 13.44
C ARG A 130 4.49 0.75 14.23
N PRO A 131 5.82 0.79 14.00
CA PRO A 131 6.70 1.68 14.74
C PRO A 131 6.50 3.16 14.34
N PRO A 132 6.50 4.11 15.30
CA PRO A 132 6.50 5.54 15.02
C PRO A 132 7.83 5.97 14.37
N SER A 133 7.76 6.86 13.39
CA SER A 133 8.89 7.30 12.56
C SER A 133 9.60 8.55 13.07
N ASP A 134 9.59 8.81 14.38
CA ASP A 134 10.29 9.95 14.97
C ASP A 134 11.64 9.50 15.57
N ALA A 135 12.72 10.24 15.25
CA ALA A 135 14.08 9.87 15.65
C ALA A 135 14.29 9.92 17.18
N ALA A 136 13.45 10.68 17.90
CA ALA A 136 13.39 10.66 19.36
C ALA A 136 12.85 9.31 19.89
N SER A 137 11.81 8.75 19.28
CA SER A 137 11.21 7.45 19.65
C SER A 137 12.16 6.27 19.44
N LEU A 138 13.20 6.41 18.61
CA LEU A 138 14.21 5.37 18.41
C LEU A 138 15.19 5.25 19.58
N ARG A 139 15.48 6.34 20.31
CA ARG A 139 16.40 6.32 21.46
C ARG A 139 15.76 5.70 22.69
N GLU A 140 14.45 5.88 22.85
CA GLU A 140 13.68 5.37 24.00
C GLU A 140 13.23 3.91 23.81
N ARG A 141 13.46 3.34 22.62
CA ARG A 141 13.00 1.99 22.25
C ARG A 141 13.53 0.88 23.16
N ALA A 142 14.78 0.97 23.60
CA ALA A 142 15.35 -0.03 24.51
C ALA A 142 14.69 0.04 25.90
N ALA A 143 14.42 1.25 26.39
CA ALA A 143 13.74 1.46 27.67
C ALA A 143 12.28 1.01 27.61
N LEU A 144 11.57 1.33 26.53
CA LEU A 144 10.19 0.91 26.30
C LEU A 144 10.06 -0.62 26.17
N SER A 145 10.95 -1.26 25.40
CA SER A 145 10.97 -2.72 25.28
C SER A 145 11.19 -3.38 26.64
N SER A 146 12.14 -2.87 27.43
CA SER A 146 12.40 -3.40 28.77
C SER A 146 11.21 -3.20 29.71
N ALA A 147 10.48 -2.08 29.61
CA ALA A 147 9.30 -1.83 30.43
C ALA A 147 8.15 -2.80 30.10
N ILE A 148 7.96 -3.09 28.81
CA ILE A 148 6.97 -4.08 28.34
C ILE A 148 7.38 -5.49 28.81
N ASP A 149 8.65 -5.88 28.67
CA ASP A 149 9.13 -7.19 29.12
C ASP A 149 9.02 -7.38 30.64
N VAL A 150 9.11 -6.29 31.41
CA VAL A 150 8.86 -6.33 32.86
C VAL A 150 7.37 -6.47 33.15
N ALA A 151 6.51 -5.71 32.47
CA ALA A 151 5.06 -5.78 32.65
C ALA A 151 4.48 -7.14 32.26
N LEU A 152 5.00 -7.77 31.21
CA LEU A 152 4.55 -9.09 30.74
C LEU A 152 5.01 -10.26 31.63
N ARG A 153 5.94 -10.04 32.56
CA ARG A 153 6.34 -11.04 33.57
C ARG A 153 5.49 -11.00 34.83
N ASP A 154 4.59 -10.02 34.95
CA ASP A 154 3.66 -9.91 36.04
C ASP A 154 2.33 -10.55 35.64
N ASP A 155 2.03 -11.71 36.24
CA ASP A 155 0.81 -12.49 35.96
C ASP A 155 -0.49 -11.73 36.29
N ALA A 156 -0.42 -10.60 37.00
CA ALA A 156 -1.56 -9.72 37.26
C ALA A 156 -1.86 -8.75 36.11
N VAL A 157 -0.93 -8.54 35.18
CA VAL A 157 -1.08 -7.61 34.05
C VAL A 157 -1.82 -8.29 32.91
N ARG A 158 -3.05 -7.85 32.65
CA ARG A 158 -3.90 -8.40 31.58
C ARG A 158 -3.84 -7.61 30.28
N GLU A 159 -3.41 -6.36 30.31
CA GLU A 159 -3.36 -5.49 29.15
C GLU A 159 -2.30 -4.41 29.33
N VAL A 160 -1.54 -4.12 28.25
CA VAL A 160 -0.59 -3.00 28.18
C VAL A 160 -1.00 -2.08 27.04
N VAL A 161 -1.50 -0.89 27.37
CA VAL A 161 -1.96 0.09 26.39
C VAL A 161 -0.83 1.09 26.11
N LEU A 162 -0.40 1.17 24.84
CA LEU A 162 0.58 2.16 24.39
C LEU A 162 -0.15 3.38 23.83
N THR A 163 -0.06 4.52 24.52
CA THR A 163 -0.57 5.81 24.04
C THR A 163 0.59 6.66 23.52
N GLY A 164 0.46 7.16 22.30
CA GLY A 164 1.42 8.09 21.67
C GLY A 164 0.84 9.49 21.55
#